data_AF-A0A2D6XNH0-F1
#
_entry.id   AF-A0A2D6XNH0-F1
#
_cell.length_a   1.000
_cell.length_b   1.000
_cell.length_c   1.000
_cell.angle_alpha   90.00
_cell.angle_beta   90.00
_cell.angle_gamma   90.00
#
_symmetry.space_group_name_H-M   'P 1'
#
loop_
_entity.id
_entity.type
_entity.pdbx_description
1 polymer ?
#
loop_
_entity_poly.entity_id
_entity_poly.type
_entity_poly.pdbx_seq_one_letter_code
_entity_poly.pdbx_strand_id
1 'polypeptide(L)'
;MFNLKMKTNQNIIKKKIDKLISIIKKGNLNKALKEAENLSSNYKNIPLIFNLYGIVQLKLNQFESSVKTFDKAIQLDPKYVEAYNNLGNAMMELGKFEDAINIYKKALNLKPEYASGYNNLASALDDLGKYEEAIFNYSKAIEFNPDFNIAKENIIKVLTFHNPKNTNLNIFTKSNNLLQNIQIPYGTEEEISDEEVISFYKKCNEISADNFKNLKFNLSQIWRSNTIDLGCIRHFKVFNTFKVIPEYCFGCFKVQVELSSITDLFKLYFIFDNLKLPQNNSRKCMVELRSIAGGSYKGLIYCFGYDDANQIYKKLNDIIVKKIKRKVQLKIKRGCTEFGIEHPNFEEINKKSEKFMKYKNEWREKEKIIDNQTPEVIRQNQRKLSDTISGVTLKDVLIMKNWIMYAKKIGDMDYKKFDEDIPFSNHIEMEFSNQLDHRIKEYSKIKQLS
;
A
#
# COMPACT_ATOMS: atom_id res chain seq x y z
N MET A 1 28.17 50.73 -10.07
CA MET A 1 28.11 49.67 -11.10
C MET A 1 28.30 48.25 -10.57
N PHE A 2 29.20 47.99 -9.61
CA PHE A 2 29.49 46.64 -9.07
C PHE A 2 28.26 45.95 -8.43
N ASN A 3 27.52 46.66 -7.57
CA ASN A 3 26.28 46.15 -6.93
C ASN A 3 25.14 45.85 -7.92
N LEU A 4 25.10 46.53 -9.08
CA LEU A 4 24.10 46.26 -10.13
C LEU A 4 24.47 44.99 -10.90
N LYS A 5 25.73 44.80 -11.32
CA LYS A 5 26.18 43.57 -12.00
C LYS A 5 26.02 42.32 -11.11
N MET A 6 26.30 42.42 -9.81
CA MET A 6 26.06 41.33 -8.86
C MET A 6 24.58 40.96 -8.73
N LYS A 7 23.69 41.95 -8.61
CA LYS A 7 22.23 41.72 -8.58
C LYS A 7 21.72 41.10 -9.89
N THR A 8 22.23 41.55 -11.04
CA THR A 8 21.86 40.98 -12.35
C THR A 8 22.30 39.51 -12.48
N ASN A 9 23.50 39.17 -12.01
CA ASN A 9 23.99 37.79 -12.06
C ASN A 9 23.21 36.85 -11.12
N GLN A 10 22.90 37.30 -9.90
CA GLN A 10 22.03 36.55 -8.97
C GLN A 10 20.63 36.30 -9.55
N ASN A 11 20.04 37.29 -10.23
CA ASN A 11 18.75 37.14 -10.90
C ASN A 11 18.80 36.13 -12.06
N ILE A 12 19.90 36.07 -12.82
CA ILE A 12 20.08 35.09 -13.90
C ILE A 12 20.16 33.68 -13.32
N ILE A 13 20.95 33.48 -12.26
CA ILE A 13 21.09 32.19 -11.58
C ILE A 13 19.74 31.73 -11.03
N LYS A 14 19.01 32.63 -10.36
CA LYS A 14 17.67 32.34 -9.83
C LYS A 14 16.71 31.87 -10.93
N LYS A 15 16.64 32.58 -12.06
CA LYS A 15 15.80 32.17 -13.21
C LYS A 15 16.16 30.77 -13.73
N LYS A 16 17.45 30.42 -13.77
CA LYS A 16 17.89 29.07 -14.18
C LYS A 16 17.49 28.00 -13.17
N ILE A 17 17.60 28.28 -11.87
CA ILE A 17 17.14 27.38 -10.80
C ILE A 17 15.61 27.20 -10.87
N ASP A 18 14.85 28.28 -11.03
CA ASP A 18 13.39 28.23 -11.15
C ASP A 18 12.96 27.40 -12.37
N LYS A 19 13.70 27.53 -13.48
CA LYS A 19 13.53 26.68 -14.67
C LYS A 19 13.78 25.21 -14.34
N LEU A 20 14.86 24.86 -13.65
CA LEU A 20 15.14 23.48 -13.23
C LEU A 20 14.00 22.95 -12.34
N ILE A 21 13.56 23.70 -11.33
CA ILE A 21 12.44 23.34 -10.45
C ILE A 21 11.17 23.09 -11.27
N SER A 22 10.88 23.94 -12.25
CA SER A 22 9.73 23.77 -13.15
C SER A 22 9.83 22.47 -13.96
N ILE A 23 11.00 22.13 -14.48
CA ILE A 23 11.22 20.88 -15.24
C ILE A 23 11.04 19.66 -14.33
N ILE A 24 11.57 19.70 -13.11
CA ILE A 24 11.41 18.64 -12.10
C ILE A 24 9.92 18.45 -11.76
N LYS A 25 9.18 19.53 -11.52
CA LYS A 25 7.73 19.48 -11.24
C LYS A 25 6.93 18.89 -12.39
N LYS A 26 7.36 19.14 -13.64
CA LYS A 26 6.75 18.54 -14.85
C LYS A 26 7.13 17.08 -15.08
N GLY A 27 8.02 16.50 -14.27
CA GLY A 27 8.43 15.10 -14.39
C GLY A 27 9.34 14.79 -15.57
N ASN A 28 9.87 15.79 -16.29
CA ASN A 28 10.81 15.55 -17.39
C ASN A 28 12.23 15.32 -16.86
N LEU A 29 12.47 14.13 -16.30
CA LEU A 29 13.67 13.80 -15.53
C LEU A 29 14.96 13.85 -16.36
N ASN A 30 14.93 13.38 -17.60
CA ASN A 30 16.11 13.41 -18.48
C ASN A 30 16.54 14.84 -18.83
N LYS A 31 15.57 15.75 -19.05
CA LYS A 31 15.87 17.17 -19.26
C LYS A 31 16.33 17.84 -17.97
N ALA A 32 15.72 17.49 -16.83
CA ALA A 32 16.12 18.00 -15.53
C ALA A 32 17.57 17.60 -15.21
N LEU A 33 17.96 16.37 -15.57
CA LEU A 33 19.31 15.84 -15.33
C LEU A 33 20.36 16.67 -16.06
N LYS A 34 20.18 16.87 -17.38
CA LYS A 34 21.09 17.68 -18.20
C LYS A 34 21.19 19.13 -17.70
N GLU A 35 20.07 19.73 -17.31
CA GLU A 35 20.06 21.10 -16.78
C GLU A 35 20.77 21.16 -15.41
N ALA A 36 20.55 20.18 -14.53
CA ALA A 36 21.19 20.11 -13.22
C ALA A 36 22.71 19.87 -13.33
N GLU A 37 23.16 19.05 -14.27
CA GLU A 37 24.59 18.83 -14.59
C GLU A 37 25.26 20.11 -15.08
N ASN A 38 24.60 20.83 -15.99
CA ASN A 38 25.08 22.12 -16.48
C ASN A 38 25.19 23.14 -15.33
N LEU A 39 24.16 23.24 -14.50
CA LEU A 39 24.13 24.19 -13.39
C LEU A 39 25.16 23.87 -12.31
N SER A 40 25.30 22.61 -11.93
CA SER A 40 26.30 22.20 -10.92
C SER A 40 27.73 22.41 -11.40
N SER A 41 27.99 22.25 -12.70
CA SER A 41 29.30 22.52 -13.31
C SER A 41 29.65 24.01 -13.32
N ASN A 42 28.67 24.86 -13.60
CA ASN A 42 28.85 26.32 -13.72
C ASN A 42 28.78 27.07 -12.39
N TYR A 43 28.07 26.52 -11.39
CA TYR A 43 27.78 27.19 -10.12
C TYR A 43 28.09 26.27 -8.92
N LYS A 44 29.37 25.95 -8.75
CA LYS A 44 29.88 24.93 -7.81
C LYS A 44 29.70 25.25 -6.32
N ASN A 45 29.35 26.49 -5.98
CA ASN A 45 29.24 26.97 -4.59
C ASN A 45 27.79 27.22 -4.14
N ILE A 46 26.80 26.70 -4.86
CA ILE A 46 25.38 26.89 -4.53
C ILE A 46 24.79 25.55 -4.06
N PRO A 47 24.60 25.34 -2.73
CA PRO A 47 24.09 24.09 -2.18
C PRO A 47 22.76 23.64 -2.79
N LEU A 48 21.85 24.60 -3.04
CA LEU A 48 20.53 24.33 -3.63
C LEU A 48 20.61 23.62 -4.99
N ILE A 49 21.61 23.94 -5.82
CA ILE A 49 21.78 23.29 -7.13
C ILE A 49 22.14 21.82 -6.94
N PHE A 50 23.06 21.51 -6.02
CA PHE A 50 23.42 20.13 -5.71
C PHE A 50 22.26 19.36 -5.07
N ASN A 51 21.50 19.99 -4.17
CA ASN A 51 20.30 19.37 -3.62
C ASN A 51 19.26 19.06 -4.71
N LEU A 52 18.99 19.98 -5.64
CA LEU A 52 18.09 19.74 -6.77
C LEU A 52 18.63 18.66 -7.73
N TYR A 53 19.94 18.63 -7.97
CA TYR A 53 20.57 17.60 -8.79
C TYR A 53 20.44 16.21 -8.17
N GLY A 54 20.72 16.09 -6.87
CA GLY A 54 20.53 14.85 -6.11
C GLY A 54 19.08 14.36 -6.16
N ILE A 55 18.09 15.27 -6.07
CA ILE A 55 16.66 14.92 -6.21
C ILE A 55 16.36 14.33 -7.60
N VAL A 56 16.96 14.88 -8.66
CA VAL A 56 16.78 14.35 -10.02
C VAL A 56 17.37 12.94 -10.14
N GLN A 57 18.59 12.74 -9.63
CA GLN A 57 19.27 11.44 -9.62
C GLN A 57 18.47 10.40 -8.82
N LEU A 58 17.97 10.79 -7.65
CA LEU A 58 17.10 9.95 -6.80
C LEU A 58 15.85 9.50 -7.56
N LYS A 59 15.15 10.43 -8.25
CA LYS A 59 13.97 10.10 -9.07
C LYS A 59 14.28 9.23 -10.30
N LEU A 60 15.54 9.18 -10.72
CA LEU A 60 16.04 8.32 -11.80
C LEU A 60 16.62 6.98 -11.29
N ASN A 61 16.44 6.68 -10.00
CA ASN A 61 17.01 5.50 -9.32
C ASN A 61 18.55 5.44 -9.37
N GLN A 62 19.22 6.58 -9.50
CA GLN A 62 20.68 6.70 -9.44
C GLN A 62 21.13 6.97 -8.01
N PHE A 63 20.90 6.00 -7.12
CA PHE A 63 20.97 6.20 -5.66
C PHE A 63 22.38 6.50 -5.15
N GLU A 64 23.41 5.80 -5.63
CA GLU A 64 24.79 6.05 -5.21
C GLU A 64 25.29 7.43 -5.67
N SER A 65 24.86 7.87 -6.86
CA SER A 65 25.17 9.20 -7.37
C SER A 65 24.46 10.28 -6.56
N SER A 66 23.19 10.07 -6.20
CA SER A 66 22.42 11.05 -5.42
C SER A 66 23.01 11.25 -4.02
N VAL A 67 23.48 10.18 -3.36
CA VAL A 67 24.22 10.27 -2.08
C VAL A 67 25.41 11.23 -2.19
N LYS A 68 26.30 11.02 -3.17
CA LYS A 68 27.48 11.88 -3.37
C LYS A 68 27.09 13.33 -3.63
N THR A 69 26.02 13.55 -4.38
CA THR A 69 25.55 14.89 -4.72
C THR A 69 24.92 15.60 -3.52
N PHE A 70 24.16 14.89 -2.67
CA PHE A 70 23.64 15.45 -1.42
C PHE A 70 24.75 15.74 -0.42
N ASP A 71 25.74 14.86 -0.29
CA ASP A 71 26.94 15.12 0.52
C ASP A 71 27.64 16.40 0.08
N LYS A 72 27.70 16.66 -1.23
CA LYS A 72 28.26 17.92 -1.74
C LYS A 72 27.42 19.14 -1.33
N ALA A 73 26.09 19.04 -1.33
CA ALA A 73 25.22 20.11 -0.85
C ALA A 73 25.45 20.39 0.64
N ILE A 74 25.58 19.34 1.46
CA ILE A 74 25.85 19.43 2.91
C ILE A 74 27.25 20.00 3.19
N GLN A 75 28.26 19.64 2.40
CA GLN A 75 29.61 20.23 2.53
C GLN A 75 29.61 21.74 2.25
N LEU A 76 28.78 22.19 1.30
CA LEU A 76 28.65 23.62 0.97
C LEU A 76 27.83 24.38 2.01
N ASP A 77 26.82 23.73 2.61
CA ASP A 77 26.04 24.28 3.71
C ASP A 77 25.70 23.19 4.75
N PRO A 78 26.50 23.08 5.83
CA PRO A 78 26.29 22.09 6.88
C PRO A 78 24.98 22.25 7.67
N LYS A 79 24.25 23.36 7.51
CA LYS A 79 22.95 23.61 8.13
C LYS A 79 21.78 23.34 7.18
N TYR A 80 22.03 22.80 5.99
CA TYR A 80 21.00 22.56 4.98
C TYR A 80 20.13 21.34 5.30
N VAL A 81 19.08 21.55 6.10
CA VAL A 81 18.15 20.52 6.61
C VAL A 81 17.59 19.62 5.50
N GLU A 82 17.12 20.19 4.40
CA GLU A 82 16.52 19.43 3.29
C GLU A 82 17.53 18.50 2.62
N ALA A 83 18.81 18.88 2.55
CA ALA A 83 19.85 18.04 1.97
C ALA A 83 20.12 16.80 2.84
N TYR A 84 20.14 16.94 4.18
CA TYR A 84 20.20 15.78 5.07
C TYR A 84 18.97 14.88 4.91
N ASN A 85 17.76 15.45 4.86
CA ASN A 85 16.56 14.65 4.68
C ASN A 85 16.57 13.88 3.35
N ASN A 86 17.01 14.51 2.26
CA ASN A 86 17.10 13.85 0.96
C ASN A 86 18.23 12.82 0.89
N LEU A 87 19.35 13.05 1.57
CA LEU A 87 20.41 12.05 1.75
C LEU A 87 19.87 10.81 2.50
N GLY A 88 19.10 11.02 3.57
CA GLY A 88 18.43 9.93 4.28
C GLY A 88 17.51 9.13 3.36
N ASN A 89 16.73 9.80 2.50
CA ASN A 89 15.88 9.12 1.53
C ASN A 89 16.71 8.27 0.55
N ALA A 90 17.85 8.78 0.07
CA ALA A 90 18.73 8.00 -0.80
C ALA A 90 19.31 6.76 -0.08
N MET A 91 19.63 6.87 1.22
CA MET A 91 20.06 5.73 2.03
C MET A 91 18.95 4.70 2.23
N MET A 92 17.69 5.14 2.40
CA MET A 92 16.53 4.23 2.44
C MET A 92 16.42 3.39 1.17
N GLU A 93 16.54 4.02 0.00
CA GLU A 93 16.49 3.32 -1.29
C GLU A 93 17.65 2.33 -1.50
N LEU A 94 18.81 2.62 -0.89
CA LEU A 94 19.94 1.69 -0.84
C LEU A 94 19.78 0.59 0.22
N GLY A 95 18.71 0.61 1.02
CA GLY A 95 18.48 -0.32 2.11
C GLY A 95 19.37 -0.10 3.34
N LYS A 96 20.01 1.06 3.45
CA LYS A 96 20.89 1.43 4.58
C LYS A 96 20.09 2.16 5.67
N PHE A 97 19.22 1.42 6.34
CA PHE A 97 18.24 2.00 7.26
C PHE A 97 18.85 2.64 8.51
N GLU A 98 19.86 2.03 9.12
CA GLU A 98 20.57 2.60 10.28
C GLU A 98 21.27 3.91 9.93
N ASP A 99 21.91 3.97 8.76
CA ASP A 99 22.54 5.19 8.25
C ASP A 99 21.50 6.28 8.00
N ALA A 100 20.37 5.92 7.38
CA ALA A 100 19.25 6.85 7.15
C ALA A 100 18.73 7.43 8.47
N ILE A 101 18.53 6.61 9.50
CA ILE A 101 18.12 7.05 10.84
C ILE A 101 19.07 8.10 11.41
N ASN A 102 20.38 7.86 11.36
CA ASN A 102 21.37 8.79 11.87
C ASN A 102 21.36 10.12 11.09
N ILE A 103 21.16 10.06 9.77
CA ILE A 103 21.07 11.23 8.91
C ILE A 103 19.79 12.05 9.18
N TYR A 104 18.64 11.39 9.32
CA TYR A 104 17.40 12.07 9.70
C TYR A 104 17.48 12.73 11.07
N LYS A 105 18.11 12.07 12.06
CA LYS A 105 18.35 12.67 13.38
C LYS A 105 19.20 13.95 13.28
N LYS A 106 20.20 14.00 12.39
CA LYS A 106 20.95 15.24 12.13
C LYS A 106 20.05 16.35 11.57
N ALA A 107 19.17 16.03 10.61
CA ALA A 107 18.20 17.00 10.07
C ALA A 107 17.28 17.54 11.17
N LEU A 108 16.79 16.67 12.06
CA LEU A 108 15.92 17.03 13.18
C LEU A 108 16.65 17.82 14.28
N ASN A 109 17.93 17.56 14.53
CA ASN A 109 18.74 18.39 15.43
C ASN A 109 18.90 19.83 14.91
N LEU A 110 18.98 20.00 13.58
CA LEU A 110 19.05 21.32 12.95
C LEU A 110 17.67 22.01 12.89
N LYS A 111 16.59 21.23 12.72
CA LYS A 111 15.21 21.73 12.69
C LYS A 111 14.26 20.80 13.45
N PRO A 112 14.07 21.03 14.76
CA PRO A 112 13.28 20.15 15.64
C PRO A 112 11.80 20.02 15.31
N GLU A 113 11.24 20.92 14.50
CA GLU A 113 9.82 20.95 14.10
C GLU A 113 9.60 20.44 12.65
N TYR A 114 10.60 19.75 12.09
CA TYR A 114 10.53 19.30 10.70
C TYR A 114 9.70 18.03 10.54
N ALA A 115 8.38 18.19 10.36
CA ALA A 115 7.42 17.10 10.24
C ALA A 115 7.84 16.00 9.24
N SER A 116 8.32 16.37 8.04
CA SER A 116 8.81 15.40 7.04
C SER A 116 10.00 14.57 7.53
N GLY A 117 10.90 15.17 8.31
CA GLY A 117 12.04 14.47 8.92
C GLY A 117 11.58 13.42 9.93
N TYR A 118 10.59 13.73 10.77
CA TYR A 118 10.01 12.75 11.71
C TYR A 118 9.31 11.60 10.99
N ASN A 119 8.52 11.89 9.94
CA ASN A 119 7.88 10.85 9.15
C ASN A 119 8.92 9.91 8.53
N ASN A 120 9.98 10.46 7.94
CA ASN A 120 11.01 9.67 7.28
C ASN A 120 11.85 8.86 8.28
N LEU A 121 12.17 9.43 9.43
CA LEU A 121 12.79 8.69 10.54
C LEU A 121 11.88 7.54 11.02
N ALA A 122 10.59 7.80 11.19
CA ALA A 122 9.62 6.80 11.59
C ALA A 122 9.51 5.66 10.56
N SER A 123 9.54 5.97 9.25
CA SER A 123 9.54 4.95 8.19
C SER A 123 10.80 4.07 8.23
N ALA A 124 11.98 4.65 8.46
CA ALA A 124 13.20 3.86 8.65
C ALA A 124 13.14 2.94 9.87
N LEU A 125 12.55 3.41 10.97
CA LEU A 125 12.34 2.62 12.18
C LEU A 125 11.30 1.51 11.98
N ASP A 126 10.21 1.82 11.26
CA ASP A 126 9.19 0.84 10.85
C ASP A 126 9.83 -0.27 10.00
N ASP A 127 10.65 0.06 9.01
CA ASP A 127 11.37 -0.92 8.19
C ASP A 127 12.31 -1.81 9.02
N LEU A 128 12.94 -1.28 10.08
CA LEU A 128 13.73 -2.06 11.04
C LEU A 128 12.91 -2.81 12.11
N GLY A 129 11.57 -2.66 12.13
CA GLY A 129 10.70 -3.33 13.11
C GLY A 129 10.69 -2.66 14.49
N LYS A 130 11.24 -1.44 14.62
CA LYS A 130 11.25 -0.64 15.84
C LYS A 130 9.93 0.13 15.97
N TYR A 131 8.82 -0.60 16.07
CA TYR A 131 7.47 -0.06 15.92
C TYR A 131 7.09 0.99 16.98
N GLU A 132 7.52 0.84 18.23
CA GLU A 132 7.27 1.84 19.29
C GLU A 132 7.90 3.19 18.95
N GLU A 133 9.17 3.17 18.53
CA GLU A 133 9.89 4.39 18.12
C GLU A 133 9.28 4.98 16.84
N ALA A 134 8.86 4.13 15.88
CA ALA A 134 8.19 4.56 14.67
C ALA A 134 6.87 5.28 14.99
N ILE A 135 6.01 4.69 15.82
CA ILE A 135 4.74 5.28 16.26
C ILE A 135 4.97 6.62 16.95
N PHE A 136 5.98 6.72 17.83
CA PHE A 136 6.34 7.99 18.47
C PHE A 136 6.72 9.08 17.45
N ASN A 137 7.57 8.75 16.48
CA ASN A 137 8.01 9.71 15.47
C ASN A 137 6.89 10.07 14.47
N TYR A 138 6.03 9.13 14.07
CA TYR A 138 4.83 9.47 13.30
C TYR A 138 3.91 10.40 14.07
N SER A 139 3.76 10.20 15.39
CA SER A 139 2.99 11.10 16.26
C SER A 139 3.55 12.51 16.23
N LYS A 140 4.88 12.66 16.34
CA LYS A 140 5.55 13.96 16.22
C LYS A 140 5.36 14.60 14.85
N ALA A 141 5.43 13.83 13.77
CA ALA A 141 5.16 14.35 12.43
C ALA A 141 3.73 14.92 12.29
N ILE A 142 2.75 14.26 12.91
CA ILE A 142 1.34 14.69 12.92
C ILE A 142 1.14 15.89 13.87
N GLU A 143 1.84 15.93 15.00
CA GLU A 143 1.82 17.06 15.94
C GLU A 143 2.31 18.35 15.26
N PHE A 144 3.45 18.29 14.55
CA PHE A 144 4.02 19.45 13.85
C PHE A 144 3.29 19.79 12.53
N ASN A 145 2.60 18.82 11.93
CA ASN A 145 1.75 19.06 10.76
C ASN A 145 0.49 18.19 10.83
N PRO A 146 -0.60 18.72 11.41
CA PRO A 146 -1.87 17.99 11.52
C PRO A 146 -2.50 17.59 10.20
N ASP A 147 -2.10 18.19 9.06
CA ASP A 147 -2.60 17.83 7.72
C ASP A 147 -1.70 16.80 7.00
N PHE A 148 -0.69 16.26 7.69
CA PHE A 148 0.26 15.31 7.09
C PHE A 148 -0.34 13.90 6.96
N ASN A 149 -1.21 13.71 5.97
CA ASN A 149 -1.96 12.47 5.79
C ASN A 149 -1.07 11.23 5.63
N ILE A 150 0.12 11.35 5.01
CA ILE A 150 1.07 10.24 4.87
C ILE A 150 1.48 9.70 6.25
N ALA A 151 1.79 10.57 7.22
CA ALA A 151 2.14 10.14 8.57
C ALA A 151 0.95 9.47 9.29
N LYS A 152 -0.28 9.98 9.07
CA LYS A 152 -1.52 9.37 9.60
C LYS A 152 -1.77 7.98 9.02
N GLU A 153 -1.59 7.79 7.72
CA GLU A 153 -1.71 6.49 7.06
C GLU A 153 -0.66 5.51 7.55
N ASN A 154 0.59 5.97 7.74
CA ASN A 154 1.68 5.15 8.22
C ASN A 154 1.45 4.68 9.67
N ILE A 155 1.03 5.55 10.59
CA ILE A 155 0.72 5.12 11.96
C ILE A 155 -0.46 4.14 11.99
N ILE A 156 -1.52 4.39 11.21
CA ILE A 156 -2.65 3.45 11.07
C ILE A 156 -2.18 2.09 10.54
N LYS A 157 -1.25 2.08 9.58
CA LYS A 157 -0.66 0.85 9.05
C LYS A 157 0.10 0.08 10.13
N VAL A 158 0.97 0.72 10.90
CA VAL A 158 1.74 0.05 11.96
C VAL A 158 0.82 -0.57 13.02
N LEU A 159 -0.26 0.12 13.38
CA LEU A 159 -1.27 -0.37 14.32
C LEU A 159 -2.02 -1.63 13.86
N THR A 160 -1.83 -2.09 12.62
CA THR A 160 -2.44 -3.35 12.15
C THR A 160 -1.67 -4.61 12.48
N PHE A 161 -0.41 -4.48 12.87
CA PHE A 161 0.46 -5.61 13.21
C PHE A 161 1.24 -5.37 14.51
N HIS A 162 1.06 -4.21 15.15
CA HIS A 162 1.69 -3.89 16.43
C HIS A 162 0.73 -3.19 17.38
N ASN A 163 0.61 -3.70 18.60
CA ASN A 163 -0.10 -3.03 19.69
C ASN A 163 0.91 -2.22 20.55
N PRO A 164 0.83 -0.88 20.55
CA PRO A 164 1.80 -0.04 21.25
C PRO A 164 1.66 -0.17 22.77
N LYS A 165 2.78 -0.16 23.48
CA LYS A 165 2.78 -0.14 24.95
C LYS A 165 2.12 1.12 25.50
N ASN A 166 2.40 2.27 24.90
CA ASN A 166 1.73 3.52 25.24
C ASN A 166 0.52 3.75 24.33
N THR A 167 -0.63 3.27 24.78
CA THR A 167 -1.89 3.36 24.04
C THR A 167 -2.49 4.77 24.08
N ASN A 168 -2.10 5.63 25.04
CA ASN A 168 -2.63 6.98 25.20
C ASN A 168 -1.77 8.06 24.53
N LEU A 169 -0.78 7.68 23.70
CA LEU A 169 0.17 8.61 23.08
C LEU A 169 -0.51 9.64 22.18
N ASN A 170 -1.46 9.22 21.35
CA ASN A 170 -2.22 10.10 20.47
C ASN A 170 -3.61 9.50 20.19
N ILE A 171 -4.42 10.19 19.38
CA ILE A 171 -5.78 9.74 19.07
C ILE A 171 -5.82 8.40 18.31
N PHE A 172 -4.87 8.13 17.41
CA PHE A 172 -4.79 6.88 16.64
C PHE A 172 -4.51 5.68 17.55
N THR A 173 -3.52 5.80 18.44
CA THR A 173 -3.16 4.72 19.38
C THR A 173 -4.29 4.47 20.38
N LYS A 174 -4.94 5.54 20.84
CA LYS A 174 -6.06 5.47 21.80
C LYS A 174 -7.26 4.79 21.18
N SER A 175 -7.67 5.24 19.99
CA SER A 175 -8.79 4.64 19.26
C SER A 175 -8.50 3.18 18.89
N ASN A 176 -7.29 2.84 18.44
CA ASN A 176 -6.94 1.45 18.13
C ASN A 176 -7.00 0.55 19.37
N ASN A 177 -6.51 1.02 20.53
CA ASN A 177 -6.60 0.26 21.77
C ASN A 177 -8.05 0.03 22.22
N LEU A 178 -8.92 1.04 22.11
CA LEU A 178 -10.35 0.87 22.41
C LEU A 178 -10.99 -0.17 21.48
N LEU A 179 -10.66 -0.12 20.18
CA LEU A 179 -11.14 -1.08 19.18
C LEU A 179 -10.65 -2.51 19.46
N GLN A 180 -9.39 -2.68 19.86
CA GLN A 180 -8.82 -3.99 20.21
C GLN A 180 -9.49 -4.65 21.42
N ASN A 181 -10.17 -3.88 22.28
CA ASN A 181 -10.96 -4.41 23.39
C ASN A 181 -12.40 -4.82 22.97
N ILE A 182 -12.80 -4.58 21.72
CA ILE A 182 -14.10 -5.04 21.21
C ILE A 182 -13.95 -6.48 20.73
N GLN A 183 -14.69 -7.39 21.37
CA GLN A 183 -14.76 -8.77 20.97
C GLN A 183 -15.46 -8.91 19.60
N ILE A 184 -14.81 -9.61 18.68
CA ILE A 184 -15.41 -10.01 17.41
C ILE A 184 -16.51 -11.06 17.67
N PRO A 185 -17.71 -10.92 17.08
CA PRO A 185 -18.78 -11.90 17.23
C PRO A 185 -18.46 -13.18 16.44
N TYR A 186 -17.74 -14.10 17.08
CA TYR A 186 -17.36 -15.39 16.52
C TYR A 186 -17.51 -16.51 17.56
N GLY A 187 -18.72 -17.03 17.69
CA GLY A 187 -19.00 -18.24 18.48
C GLY A 187 -18.48 -19.52 17.79
N THR A 188 -18.37 -20.63 18.52
CA THR A 188 -17.83 -21.91 17.99
C THR A 188 -18.82 -22.65 17.08
N GLU A 189 -20.13 -22.64 17.38
CA GLU A 189 -21.08 -23.55 16.75
C GLU A 189 -22.28 -22.89 16.05
N GLU A 190 -22.53 -21.60 16.31
CA GLU A 190 -23.73 -20.91 15.81
C GLU A 190 -23.45 -20.03 14.59
N GLU A 191 -24.51 -19.70 13.84
CA GLU A 191 -24.48 -18.65 12.82
C GLU A 191 -23.96 -17.34 13.40
N ILE A 192 -23.26 -16.53 12.60
CA ILE A 192 -23.03 -15.13 12.97
C ILE A 192 -24.29 -14.34 12.60
N SER A 193 -25.03 -13.86 13.58
CA SER A 193 -26.30 -13.17 13.33
C SER A 193 -26.09 -11.78 12.71
N ASP A 194 -27.08 -11.27 11.97
CA ASP A 194 -27.02 -9.90 11.42
C ASP A 194 -26.97 -8.88 12.57
N GLU A 195 -27.68 -9.13 13.67
CA GLU A 195 -27.73 -8.29 14.88
C GLU A 195 -26.37 -8.15 15.55
N GLU A 196 -25.62 -9.25 15.68
CA GLU A 196 -24.25 -9.23 16.22
C GLU A 196 -23.31 -8.39 15.36
N VAL A 197 -23.41 -8.55 14.02
CA VAL A 197 -22.59 -7.80 13.05
C VAL A 197 -22.89 -6.29 13.16
N ILE A 198 -24.17 -5.93 13.24
CA ILE A 198 -24.62 -4.53 13.36
C ILE A 198 -24.16 -3.94 14.70
N SER A 199 -24.36 -4.65 15.81
CA SER A 199 -23.95 -4.20 17.14
C SER A 199 -22.44 -3.98 17.22
N PHE A 200 -21.66 -4.92 16.67
CA PHE A 200 -20.22 -4.81 16.57
C PHE A 200 -19.80 -3.56 15.80
N TYR A 201 -20.36 -3.33 14.61
CA TYR A 201 -19.99 -2.17 13.80
C TYR A 201 -20.36 -0.85 14.48
N LYS A 202 -21.54 -0.76 15.11
CA LYS A 202 -21.97 0.46 15.82
C LYS A 202 -20.99 0.84 16.94
N LYS A 203 -20.57 -0.12 17.76
CA LYS A 203 -19.53 0.09 18.80
C LYS A 203 -18.20 0.57 18.19
N CYS A 204 -17.79 -0.02 17.07
CA CYS A 204 -16.58 0.41 16.36
C CYS A 204 -16.73 1.84 15.77
N ASN A 205 -17.90 2.17 15.26
CA ASN A 205 -18.19 3.46 14.65
C ASN A 205 -18.18 4.58 15.69
N GLU A 206 -18.74 4.36 16.88
CA GLU A 206 -18.71 5.32 18.01
C GLU A 206 -17.30 5.77 18.35
N ILE A 207 -16.30 4.89 18.30
CA ILE A 207 -14.90 5.22 18.58
C ILE A 207 -14.25 6.04 17.45
N SER A 208 -14.70 5.86 16.20
CA SER A 208 -14.01 6.39 15.02
C SER A 208 -14.73 7.53 14.31
N ALA A 209 -16.03 7.75 14.56
CA ALA A 209 -16.87 8.72 13.85
C ALA A 209 -16.36 10.16 14.01
N ASP A 210 -16.19 10.60 15.26
CA ASP A 210 -15.79 11.99 15.54
C ASP A 210 -14.28 12.21 15.32
N ASN A 211 -13.48 11.23 15.73
CA ASN A 211 -12.02 11.33 15.73
C ASN A 211 -11.41 11.40 14.32
N PHE A 212 -12.09 10.83 13.32
CA PHE A 212 -11.52 10.67 11.97
C PHE A 212 -12.47 11.12 10.85
N LYS A 213 -13.49 11.94 11.16
CA LYS A 213 -14.47 12.43 10.17
C LYS A 213 -13.84 13.06 8.92
N ASN A 214 -12.76 13.82 9.12
CA ASN A 214 -12.06 14.56 8.05
C ASN A 214 -10.81 13.82 7.54
N LEU A 215 -10.55 12.60 8.01
CA LEU A 215 -9.40 11.83 7.56
C LEU A 215 -9.63 11.35 6.12
N LYS A 216 -8.75 11.77 5.21
CA LYS A 216 -8.72 11.23 3.85
C LYS A 216 -8.19 9.80 3.92
N PHE A 217 -9.08 8.82 3.80
CA PHE A 217 -8.74 7.41 3.86
C PHE A 217 -9.64 6.60 2.93
N ASN A 218 -9.05 5.84 2.02
CA ASN A 218 -9.72 5.33 0.82
C ASN A 218 -9.48 3.85 0.54
N LEU A 219 -8.91 3.12 1.50
CA LEU A 219 -8.70 1.69 1.34
C LEU A 219 -10.03 0.95 1.37
N SER A 220 -10.14 -0.10 0.54
CA SER A 220 -11.32 -0.95 0.38
C SER A 220 -11.02 -2.43 0.64
N GLN A 221 -9.83 -2.74 1.17
CA GLN A 221 -9.33 -4.10 1.30
C GLN A 221 -8.78 -4.33 2.70
N ILE A 222 -9.43 -5.23 3.44
CA ILE A 222 -8.94 -5.69 4.74
C ILE A 222 -8.13 -6.96 4.52
N TRP A 223 -6.91 -6.97 5.03
CA TRP A 223 -6.03 -8.13 5.00
C TRP A 223 -5.96 -8.75 6.40
N ARG A 224 -5.85 -10.08 6.43
CA ARG A 224 -5.55 -10.87 7.61
C ARG A 224 -4.49 -11.89 7.29
N SER A 225 -3.77 -12.30 8.34
CA SER A 225 -2.67 -13.26 8.23
C SER A 225 -1.44 -12.66 7.55
N ASN A 226 -0.35 -13.43 7.49
CA ASN A 226 0.93 -13.01 6.95
C ASN A 226 0.77 -12.43 5.54
N THR A 227 1.45 -11.33 5.21
CA THR A 227 1.63 -10.88 3.82
C THR A 227 2.62 -11.81 3.12
N ILE A 228 2.11 -12.83 2.42
CA ILE A 228 2.95 -13.70 1.62
C ILE A 228 3.25 -12.95 0.32
N ASP A 229 4.48 -12.47 0.16
CA ASP A 229 4.98 -12.20 -1.19
C ASP A 229 5.22 -13.54 -1.88
N LEU A 230 4.26 -13.96 -2.72
CA LEU A 230 4.40 -15.12 -3.60
C LEU A 230 5.44 -14.89 -4.73
N GLY A 231 6.31 -13.89 -4.58
CA GLY A 231 7.21 -13.40 -5.60
C GLY A 231 6.46 -12.67 -6.72
N CYS A 232 5.27 -12.13 -6.47
CA CYS A 232 4.44 -11.53 -7.51
C CYS A 232 5.17 -10.37 -8.20
N ILE A 233 5.79 -9.47 -7.41
CA ILE A 233 6.54 -8.33 -7.94
C ILE A 233 7.71 -8.82 -8.82
N ARG A 234 8.44 -9.82 -8.35
CA ARG A 234 9.54 -10.47 -9.10
C ARG A 234 9.03 -11.08 -10.41
N HIS A 235 7.90 -11.80 -10.38
CA HIS A 235 7.26 -12.36 -11.58
C HIS A 235 6.81 -11.27 -12.55
N PHE A 236 6.14 -10.20 -12.07
CA PHE A 236 5.75 -9.05 -12.90
C PHE A 236 6.94 -8.36 -13.54
N LYS A 237 8.06 -8.22 -12.84
CA LYS A 237 9.29 -7.66 -13.39
C LYS A 237 9.83 -8.54 -14.54
N VAL A 238 9.87 -9.87 -14.36
CA VAL A 238 10.21 -10.81 -15.44
C VAL A 238 9.28 -10.66 -16.64
N PHE A 239 7.95 -10.67 -16.42
CA PHE A 239 6.97 -10.50 -17.50
C PHE A 239 7.16 -9.19 -18.26
N ASN A 240 7.28 -8.08 -17.54
CA ASN A 240 7.36 -6.76 -18.15
C ASN A 240 8.67 -6.53 -18.90
N THR A 241 9.79 -7.04 -18.36
CA THR A 241 11.12 -6.91 -18.96
C THR A 241 11.29 -7.80 -20.18
N PHE A 242 10.87 -9.06 -20.11
CA PHE A 242 11.11 -10.05 -21.18
C PHE A 242 9.91 -10.28 -22.10
N LYS A 243 8.76 -9.65 -21.83
CA LYS A 243 7.52 -9.79 -22.60
C LYS A 243 7.09 -11.25 -22.80
N VAL A 244 7.24 -12.06 -21.75
CA VAL A 244 6.81 -13.46 -21.72
C VAL A 244 5.47 -13.63 -21.02
N ILE A 245 4.64 -14.58 -21.47
CA ILE A 245 3.29 -14.83 -20.94
C ILE A 245 3.33 -15.82 -19.75
N PRO A 246 2.44 -15.70 -18.76
CA PRO A 246 2.32 -16.58 -17.58
C PRO A 246 1.94 -18.06 -17.81
N GLU A 247 2.08 -18.63 -19.01
CA GLU A 247 2.19 -20.10 -19.12
C GLU A 247 3.35 -20.66 -18.26
N TYR A 248 4.23 -19.78 -17.79
CA TYR A 248 5.35 -20.03 -16.90
C TYR A 248 5.12 -19.66 -15.43
N CYS A 249 3.89 -19.37 -14.98
CA CYS A 249 3.63 -19.08 -13.56
C CYS A 249 3.13 -20.34 -12.83
N PHE A 250 3.93 -20.87 -11.90
CA PHE A 250 3.89 -22.29 -11.52
C PHE A 250 3.12 -22.67 -10.25
N GLY A 251 2.46 -21.76 -9.51
CA GLY A 251 1.90 -22.21 -8.22
C GLY A 251 0.93 -21.30 -7.47
N CYS A 252 0.60 -20.11 -7.98
CA CYS A 252 -0.27 -19.22 -7.23
C CYS A 252 -1.74 -19.61 -7.43
N PHE A 253 -2.37 -20.16 -6.39
CA PHE A 253 -3.82 -20.39 -6.35
C PHE A 253 -4.46 -19.46 -5.34
N LYS A 254 -5.78 -19.28 -5.46
CA LYS A 254 -6.59 -18.61 -4.46
C LYS A 254 -7.95 -19.28 -4.30
N VAL A 255 -8.39 -19.44 -3.07
CA VAL A 255 -9.79 -19.74 -2.76
C VAL A 255 -10.55 -18.41 -2.73
N GLN A 256 -11.54 -18.28 -3.60
CA GLN A 256 -12.38 -17.08 -3.72
C GLN A 256 -13.77 -17.36 -3.15
N VAL A 257 -14.24 -16.45 -2.31
CA VAL A 257 -15.60 -16.39 -1.78
C VAL A 257 -16.32 -15.22 -2.45
N GLU A 258 -17.50 -15.46 -3.02
CA GLU A 258 -18.39 -14.42 -3.58
C GLU A 258 -19.65 -14.33 -2.71
N LEU A 259 -19.96 -13.12 -2.25
CA LEU A 259 -21.04 -12.84 -1.31
C LEU A 259 -22.05 -11.85 -1.92
N SER A 260 -23.26 -11.84 -1.39
CA SER A 260 -24.39 -11.04 -1.90
C SER A 260 -24.66 -9.74 -1.16
N SER A 261 -24.19 -9.57 0.08
CA SER A 261 -24.41 -8.34 0.84
C SER A 261 -23.19 -7.91 1.66
N ILE A 262 -23.18 -6.63 2.03
CA ILE A 262 -22.18 -6.05 2.92
C ILE A 262 -22.17 -6.75 4.27
N THR A 263 -23.34 -7.11 4.80
CA THR A 263 -23.44 -7.85 6.06
C THR A 263 -22.68 -9.17 6.00
N ASP A 264 -22.79 -9.91 4.89
CA ASP A 264 -22.05 -11.16 4.70
C ASP A 264 -20.53 -10.92 4.55
N LEU A 265 -20.11 -9.77 4.03
CA LEU A 265 -18.70 -9.39 3.96
C LEU A 265 -18.11 -9.14 5.36
N PHE A 266 -18.87 -8.52 6.26
CA PHE A 266 -18.48 -8.41 7.67
C PHE A 266 -18.39 -9.79 8.35
N LYS A 267 -19.37 -10.68 8.11
CA LYS A 267 -19.31 -12.06 8.62
C LYS A 267 -18.07 -12.79 8.13
N LEU A 268 -17.75 -12.64 6.84
CA LEU A 268 -16.53 -13.23 6.26
C LEU A 268 -15.26 -12.64 6.88
N TYR A 269 -15.23 -11.34 7.18
CA TYR A 269 -14.13 -10.73 7.91
C TYR A 269 -13.91 -11.39 9.28
N PHE A 270 -14.97 -11.65 10.05
CA PHE A 270 -14.86 -12.37 11.33
C PHE A 270 -14.36 -13.81 11.16
N ILE A 271 -14.84 -14.50 10.12
CA ILE A 271 -14.33 -15.83 9.74
C ILE A 271 -12.85 -15.75 9.43
N PHE A 272 -12.40 -14.79 8.62
CA PHE A 272 -10.99 -14.67 8.23
C PHE A 272 -10.06 -14.29 9.38
N ASP A 273 -10.53 -13.51 10.35
CA ASP A 273 -9.77 -13.20 11.57
C ASP A 273 -9.55 -14.44 12.43
N ASN A 274 -10.57 -15.30 12.56
CA ASN A 274 -10.55 -16.48 13.43
C ASN A 274 -10.13 -17.79 12.72
N LEU A 275 -10.00 -17.78 11.39
CA LEU A 275 -9.68 -18.96 10.60
C LEU A 275 -8.24 -19.43 10.88
N LYS A 276 -8.11 -20.59 11.52
CA LYS A 276 -6.81 -21.23 11.74
C LYS A 276 -6.47 -22.12 10.53
N LEU A 277 -5.41 -21.77 9.79
CA LEU A 277 -4.88 -22.54 8.67
C LEU A 277 -3.45 -22.99 8.98
N PRO A 278 -3.02 -24.19 8.54
CA PRO A 278 -1.67 -24.69 8.82
C PRO A 278 -0.55 -23.75 8.34
N GLN A 279 -0.72 -23.12 7.17
CA GLN A 279 0.28 -22.23 6.56
C GLN A 279 0.01 -20.75 6.82
N ASN A 280 -0.96 -20.43 7.69
CA ASN A 280 -1.44 -19.07 7.96
C ASN A 280 -1.54 -18.19 6.68
N ASN A 281 -2.21 -18.74 5.66
CA ASN A 281 -2.32 -18.12 4.35
C ASN A 281 -2.88 -16.68 4.41
N SER A 282 -2.34 -15.77 3.59
CA SER A 282 -2.85 -14.41 3.43
C SER A 282 -4.32 -14.43 3.02
N ARG A 283 -5.14 -13.63 3.72
CA ARG A 283 -6.58 -13.54 3.49
C ARG A 283 -6.94 -12.09 3.23
N LYS A 284 -7.89 -11.88 2.35
CA LYS A 284 -8.38 -10.55 1.99
C LYS A 284 -9.88 -10.53 1.89
N CYS A 285 -10.53 -9.62 2.61
CA CYS A 285 -11.90 -9.20 2.36
C CYS A 285 -11.88 -7.90 1.56
N MET A 286 -12.77 -7.78 0.57
CA MET A 286 -12.88 -6.57 -0.23
C MET A 286 -14.24 -6.44 -0.88
N VAL A 287 -14.49 -5.21 -1.30
CA VAL A 287 -15.54 -4.86 -2.24
C VAL A 287 -14.90 -4.80 -3.63
N GLU A 288 -15.42 -5.57 -4.59
CA GLU A 288 -14.95 -5.53 -5.97
C GLU A 288 -15.84 -4.62 -6.80
N LEU A 289 -15.22 -3.64 -7.47
CA LEU A 289 -15.94 -2.68 -8.30
C LEU A 289 -15.98 -3.17 -9.76
N ARG A 290 -17.15 -3.66 -10.21
CA ARG A 290 -17.41 -4.09 -11.59
C ARG A 290 -18.50 -3.23 -12.23
N SER A 291 -18.39 -3.01 -13.54
CA SER A 291 -19.25 -2.09 -14.30
C SER A 291 -20.58 -2.66 -14.80
N ILE A 292 -20.77 -3.99 -14.85
CA ILE A 292 -21.95 -4.63 -15.51
C ILE A 292 -22.56 -5.82 -14.72
N ALA A 293 -22.17 -6.01 -13.47
CA ALA A 293 -22.97 -6.81 -12.53
C ALA A 293 -22.93 -6.06 -11.20
N GLY A 294 -24.09 -5.88 -10.56
CA GLY A 294 -24.22 -5.21 -9.27
C GLY A 294 -23.08 -5.62 -8.34
N GLY A 295 -22.47 -4.64 -7.66
CA GLY A 295 -21.15 -4.80 -7.04
C GLY A 295 -21.03 -6.09 -6.23
N SER A 296 -19.87 -6.75 -6.35
CA SER A 296 -19.67 -8.06 -5.74
C SER A 296 -18.71 -7.97 -4.55
N TYR A 297 -19.12 -8.57 -3.45
CA TYR A 297 -18.31 -8.67 -2.24
C TYR A 297 -17.47 -9.94 -2.31
N LYS A 298 -16.18 -9.84 -1.96
CA LYS A 298 -15.23 -10.93 -2.15
C LYS A 298 -14.33 -11.19 -0.96
N GLY A 299 -14.12 -12.47 -0.73
CA GLY A 299 -13.01 -13.02 0.04
C GLY A 299 -11.98 -13.67 -0.86
N LEU A 300 -10.70 -13.50 -0.59
CA LEU A 300 -9.62 -14.29 -1.18
C LEU A 300 -8.73 -14.88 -0.09
N ILE A 301 -8.35 -16.14 -0.24
CA ILE A 301 -7.24 -16.76 0.50
C ILE A 301 -6.19 -17.20 -0.50
N TYR A 302 -4.97 -16.68 -0.40
CA TYR A 302 -3.87 -17.00 -1.31
C TYR A 302 -3.17 -18.29 -0.89
N CYS A 303 -2.99 -19.22 -1.82
CA CYS A 303 -2.63 -20.61 -1.54
C CYS A 303 -1.30 -20.99 -2.20
N PHE A 304 -0.56 -21.88 -1.54
CA PHE A 304 0.71 -22.46 -2.02
C PHE A 304 0.46 -23.70 -2.88
N GLY A 305 -0.15 -23.50 -4.04
CA GLY A 305 -0.51 -24.59 -4.94
C GLY A 305 -1.95 -25.07 -4.80
N TYR A 306 -2.30 -26.05 -5.62
CA TYR A 306 -3.66 -26.55 -5.77
C TYR A 306 -4.12 -27.39 -4.57
N ASP A 307 -3.25 -28.24 -4.03
CA ASP A 307 -3.60 -29.09 -2.88
C ASP A 307 -3.89 -28.26 -1.64
N ASP A 308 -3.07 -27.23 -1.38
CA ASP A 308 -3.32 -26.23 -0.34
C ASP A 308 -4.66 -25.53 -0.57
N ALA A 309 -4.93 -25.09 -1.81
CA ALA A 309 -6.20 -24.47 -2.16
C ALA A 309 -7.40 -25.40 -1.94
N ASN A 310 -7.29 -26.70 -2.25
CA ASN A 310 -8.35 -27.69 -2.03
C ASN A 310 -8.60 -27.94 -0.54
N GLN A 311 -7.55 -28.04 0.28
CA GLN A 311 -7.68 -28.22 1.71
C GLN A 311 -8.35 -26.99 2.35
N ILE A 312 -7.91 -25.79 1.97
CA ILE A 312 -8.50 -24.53 2.42
C ILE A 312 -9.95 -24.42 1.95
N TYR A 313 -10.25 -24.78 0.70
CA TYR A 313 -11.60 -24.76 0.15
C TYR A 313 -12.55 -25.61 0.99
N LYS A 314 -12.21 -26.87 1.25
CA LYS A 314 -13.05 -27.80 2.03
C LYS A 314 -13.31 -27.24 3.43
N LYS A 315 -12.24 -26.87 4.15
CA LYS A 315 -12.34 -26.32 5.50
C LYS A 315 -13.16 -25.03 5.55
N LEU A 316 -12.93 -24.13 4.60
CA LEU A 316 -13.64 -22.85 4.55
C LEU A 316 -15.12 -23.05 4.20
N ASN A 317 -15.44 -23.98 3.31
CA ASN A 317 -16.81 -24.31 2.95
C ASN A 317 -17.61 -24.80 4.17
N ASP A 318 -17.02 -25.71 4.96
CA ASP A 318 -17.66 -26.26 6.17
C ASP A 318 -17.95 -25.17 7.22
N ILE A 319 -17.10 -24.15 7.30
CA ILE A 319 -17.28 -23.01 8.21
C ILE A 319 -18.33 -22.05 7.65
N ILE A 320 -18.23 -21.67 6.37
CA ILE A 320 -19.11 -20.67 5.75
C ILE A 320 -20.57 -21.14 5.78
N VAL A 321 -20.84 -22.41 5.46
CA VAL A 321 -22.21 -22.96 5.46
C VAL A 321 -22.87 -22.89 6.85
N LYS A 322 -22.07 -22.95 7.92
CA LYS A 322 -22.57 -22.80 9.31
C LYS A 322 -22.71 -21.34 9.73
N LYS A 323 -21.80 -20.47 9.30
CA LYS A 323 -21.66 -19.09 9.78
C LYS A 323 -22.46 -18.08 8.97
N ILE A 324 -22.77 -18.36 7.70
CA ILE A 324 -23.47 -17.46 6.78
C ILE A 324 -24.64 -18.22 6.13
N LYS A 325 -25.89 -17.87 6.49
CA LYS A 325 -27.10 -18.51 5.93
C LYS A 325 -27.37 -18.19 4.46
N ARG A 326 -26.98 -17.00 3.99
CA ARG A 326 -27.21 -16.59 2.59
C ARG A 326 -26.37 -17.43 1.64
N LYS A 327 -26.79 -17.55 0.38
CA LYS A 327 -26.06 -18.33 -0.63
C LYS A 327 -24.70 -17.70 -0.90
N VAL A 328 -23.64 -18.41 -0.54
CA VAL A 328 -22.24 -18.03 -0.82
C VAL A 328 -21.68 -18.92 -1.93
N GLN A 329 -20.91 -18.33 -2.85
CA GLN A 329 -20.24 -19.10 -3.90
C GLN A 329 -18.73 -19.18 -3.64
N LEU A 330 -18.21 -20.40 -3.45
CA LEU A 330 -16.79 -20.66 -3.30
C LEU A 330 -16.21 -21.25 -4.60
N LYS A 331 -15.03 -20.76 -5.01
CA LYS A 331 -14.31 -21.23 -6.20
C LYS A 331 -12.81 -21.25 -5.96
N ILE A 332 -12.11 -22.24 -6.51
CA ILE A 332 -10.64 -22.21 -6.63
C ILE A 332 -10.29 -21.52 -7.95
N LYS A 333 -9.34 -20.57 -7.92
CA LYS A 333 -8.85 -19.85 -9.09
C LYS A 333 -7.34 -19.77 -9.10
N ARG A 334 -6.73 -19.57 -10.27
CA ARG A 334 -5.33 -19.13 -10.36
C ARG A 334 -5.18 -17.70 -9.81
N GLY A 335 -4.02 -17.40 -9.23
CA GLY A 335 -3.71 -16.10 -8.64
C GLY A 335 -3.73 -14.98 -9.67
N CYS A 336 -3.11 -15.22 -10.82
CA CYS A 336 -2.84 -14.26 -11.90
C CYS A 336 -3.98 -14.14 -12.93
N THR A 337 -5.25 -14.20 -12.50
CA THR A 337 -6.42 -14.23 -13.40
C THR A 337 -6.57 -13.03 -14.34
N GLU A 338 -5.94 -11.89 -14.03
CA GLU A 338 -6.09 -10.63 -14.78
C GLU A 338 -5.33 -10.62 -16.12
N PHE A 339 -4.33 -11.49 -16.28
CA PHE A 339 -3.58 -11.61 -17.54
C PHE A 339 -4.38 -12.18 -18.71
N GLY A 340 -5.51 -12.85 -18.46
CA GLY A 340 -6.38 -13.32 -19.54
C GLY A 340 -6.91 -12.18 -20.41
N ILE A 341 -6.93 -10.96 -19.88
CA ILE A 341 -7.40 -9.76 -20.58
C ILE A 341 -6.32 -9.24 -21.55
N GLU A 342 -5.07 -9.11 -21.10
CA GLU A 342 -3.95 -8.66 -21.94
C GLU A 342 -3.44 -9.75 -22.89
N HIS A 343 -3.66 -11.02 -22.52
CA HIS A 343 -3.24 -12.19 -23.27
C HIS A 343 -4.40 -13.20 -23.35
N PRO A 344 -5.31 -13.10 -24.35
CA PRO A 344 -6.47 -13.98 -24.47
C PRO A 344 -6.14 -15.48 -24.49
N ASN A 345 -4.98 -15.86 -25.06
CA ASN A 345 -4.48 -17.24 -25.04
C ASN A 345 -4.25 -17.77 -23.60
N PHE A 346 -3.98 -16.88 -22.64
CA PHE A 346 -3.85 -17.22 -21.22
C PHE A 346 -5.19 -17.57 -20.57
N GLU A 347 -6.29 -16.96 -21.02
CA GLU A 347 -7.63 -17.32 -20.54
C GLU A 347 -7.99 -18.77 -20.89
N GLU A 348 -7.61 -19.22 -22.08
CA GLU A 348 -7.84 -20.59 -22.55
C GLU A 348 -7.00 -21.62 -21.77
N ILE A 349 -5.72 -21.31 -21.49
CA ILE A 349 -4.84 -22.12 -20.64
C ILE A 349 -5.40 -22.26 -19.22
N ASN A 350 -5.91 -21.15 -18.66
CA ASN A 350 -6.49 -21.14 -17.32
C ASN A 350 -7.77 -21.98 -17.21
N LYS A 351 -8.56 -22.08 -18.30
CA LYS A 351 -9.79 -22.89 -18.35
C LYS A 351 -9.53 -24.39 -18.54
N LYS A 352 -8.46 -24.80 -19.24
CA LYS A 352 -8.23 -26.20 -19.65
C LYS A 352 -7.28 -27.01 -18.76
N SER A 353 -6.50 -26.36 -17.89
CA SER A 353 -5.35 -27.00 -17.23
C SER A 353 -5.64 -27.45 -15.79
N GLU A 354 -6.11 -28.69 -15.60
CA GLU A 354 -6.07 -29.39 -14.30
C GLU A 354 -4.67 -29.88 -13.90
N LYS A 355 -3.72 -29.91 -14.85
CA LYS A 355 -2.37 -30.45 -14.65
C LYS A 355 -1.33 -29.35 -14.38
N PHE A 356 -0.36 -29.66 -13.52
CA PHE A 356 0.78 -28.78 -13.22
C PHE A 356 1.59 -28.46 -14.50
N MET A 357 1.95 -27.19 -14.69
CA MET A 357 2.96 -26.82 -15.68
C MET A 357 4.35 -27.06 -15.08
N LYS A 358 5.27 -27.65 -15.86
CA LYS A 358 6.65 -27.92 -15.41
C LYS A 358 7.46 -26.64 -15.38
N TYR A 359 8.12 -26.37 -14.25
CA TYR A 359 9.02 -25.22 -14.10
C TYR A 359 10.11 -25.24 -15.18
N LYS A 360 10.01 -24.38 -16.20
CA LYS A 360 10.94 -24.38 -17.34
C LYS A 360 12.26 -23.69 -16.94
N ASN A 361 13.39 -24.28 -17.34
CA ASN A 361 14.73 -23.74 -17.05
C ASN A 361 14.92 -22.29 -17.55
N GLU A 362 14.35 -21.96 -18.72
CA GLU A 362 14.40 -20.62 -19.32
C GLU A 362 13.81 -19.53 -18.41
N TRP A 363 12.72 -19.85 -17.70
CA TRP A 363 12.12 -18.92 -16.74
C TRP A 363 13.07 -18.62 -15.58
N ARG A 364 13.80 -19.63 -15.11
CA ARG A 364 14.80 -19.50 -14.04
C ARG A 364 15.95 -18.59 -14.42
N GLU A 365 16.36 -18.63 -15.68
CA GLU A 365 17.44 -17.77 -16.19
C GLU A 365 17.00 -16.30 -16.21
N LYS A 366 15.78 -16.03 -16.67
CA LYS A 366 15.19 -14.68 -16.67
C LYS A 366 15.04 -14.13 -15.26
N GLU A 367 14.58 -14.96 -14.32
CA GLU A 367 14.55 -14.61 -12.90
C GLU A 367 15.93 -14.23 -12.35
N LYS A 368 16.97 -15.04 -12.63
CA LYS A 368 18.35 -14.75 -12.20
C LYS A 368 18.87 -13.41 -12.72
N ILE A 369 18.55 -13.04 -13.97
CA ILE A 369 18.91 -11.74 -14.53
C ILE A 369 18.28 -10.61 -13.72
N ILE A 370 16.98 -10.72 -13.41
CA ILE A 370 16.27 -9.73 -12.59
C ILE A 370 16.84 -9.67 -11.17
N ASP A 371 17.11 -10.81 -10.57
CA ASP A 371 17.64 -10.90 -9.22
C ASP A 371 19.01 -10.21 -9.15
N ASN A 372 19.93 -10.52 -10.06
CA ASN A 372 21.27 -9.93 -10.11
C ASN A 372 21.27 -8.40 -10.28
N GLN A 373 20.23 -7.83 -10.88
CA GLN A 373 20.06 -6.38 -11.06
C GLN A 373 19.34 -5.69 -9.89
N THR A 374 18.76 -6.45 -8.96
CA THR A 374 17.99 -5.91 -7.83
C THR A 374 18.86 -5.98 -6.58
N PRO A 375 19.17 -4.85 -5.91
CA PRO A 375 19.95 -4.87 -4.66
C PRO A 375 19.40 -5.89 -3.66
N GLU A 376 20.30 -6.63 -3.01
CA GLU A 376 19.94 -7.74 -2.13
C GLU A 376 19.00 -7.33 -0.99
N VAL A 377 19.21 -6.12 -0.46
CA VAL A 377 18.39 -5.56 0.61
C VAL A 377 16.95 -5.33 0.16
N ILE A 378 16.72 -4.88 -1.08
CA ILE A 378 15.37 -4.74 -1.65
C ILE A 378 14.69 -6.11 -1.78
N ARG A 379 15.44 -7.16 -2.15
CA ARG A 379 14.91 -8.54 -2.21
C ARG A 379 14.57 -9.10 -0.83
N GLN A 380 15.30 -8.69 0.21
CA GLN A 380 15.06 -9.12 1.60
C GLN A 380 13.90 -8.34 2.24
N ASN A 381 13.75 -7.04 1.95
CA ASN A 381 12.65 -6.21 2.46
C ASN A 381 11.27 -6.63 1.94
N GLN A 382 11.20 -7.19 0.72
CA GLN A 382 9.98 -7.79 0.18
C GLN A 382 9.47 -8.99 0.99
N ARG A 383 10.28 -9.51 1.92
CA ARG A 383 9.95 -10.67 2.77
C ARG A 383 9.52 -10.29 4.19
N LYS A 384 9.36 -9.01 4.52
CA LYS A 384 8.96 -8.64 5.89
C LYS A 384 7.51 -9.09 6.15
N LEU A 385 7.39 -10.26 6.78
CA LEU A 385 6.14 -10.81 7.27
C LEU A 385 5.82 -10.06 8.55
N SER A 386 4.78 -9.22 8.52
CA SER A 386 4.18 -8.69 9.75
C SER A 386 2.85 -9.38 9.92
N ASP A 387 2.74 -10.18 10.97
CA ASP A 387 1.50 -10.87 11.30
C ASP A 387 0.49 -9.81 11.75
N THR A 388 -0.64 -9.74 11.05
CA THR A 388 -1.73 -8.86 11.48
C THR A 388 -2.18 -9.28 12.87
N ILE A 389 -2.35 -8.32 13.78
CA ILE A 389 -2.94 -8.62 15.08
C ILE A 389 -4.38 -9.13 14.90
N SER A 390 -4.80 -10.04 15.77
CA SER A 390 -6.19 -10.49 15.81
C SER A 390 -7.10 -9.39 16.34
N GLY A 391 -8.39 -9.49 16.06
CA GLY A 391 -9.35 -8.48 16.46
C GLY A 391 -9.44 -7.34 15.45
N VAL A 392 -10.17 -6.30 15.84
CA VAL A 392 -10.44 -5.15 14.97
C VAL A 392 -9.47 -4.02 15.22
N THR A 393 -8.92 -3.47 14.15
CA THR A 393 -7.97 -2.36 14.17
C THR A 393 -8.63 -1.08 13.66
N LEU A 394 -8.01 0.08 13.94
CA LEU A 394 -8.47 1.35 13.39
C LEU A 394 -8.54 1.33 11.86
N LYS A 395 -7.56 0.68 11.20
CA LYS A 395 -7.56 0.53 9.75
C LYS A 395 -8.80 -0.20 9.26
N ASP A 396 -9.19 -1.29 9.93
CA ASP A 396 -10.33 -2.11 9.53
C ASP A 396 -11.63 -1.32 9.60
N VAL A 397 -11.85 -0.57 10.69
CA VAL A 397 -13.07 0.24 10.87
C VAL A 397 -13.17 1.33 9.82
N LEU A 398 -12.05 2.00 9.48
CA LEU A 398 -12.02 2.99 8.42
C LEU A 398 -12.33 2.36 7.04
N ILE A 399 -11.87 1.12 6.79
CA ILE A 399 -12.22 0.38 5.56
C ILE A 399 -13.68 -0.05 5.56
N MET A 400 -14.20 -0.52 6.70
CA MET A 400 -15.61 -0.92 6.87
C MET A 400 -16.56 0.25 6.57
N LYS A 401 -16.23 1.48 7.00
CA LYS A 401 -16.95 2.69 6.60
C LYS A 401 -17.01 2.84 5.08
N ASN A 402 -15.87 2.69 4.41
CA ASN A 402 -15.79 2.76 2.95
C ASN A 402 -16.61 1.64 2.28
N TRP A 403 -16.65 0.43 2.88
CA TRP A 403 -17.48 -0.65 2.36
C TRP A 403 -18.97 -0.34 2.43
N ILE A 404 -19.45 0.25 3.52
CA ILE A 404 -20.88 0.59 3.65
C ILE A 404 -21.25 1.75 2.72
N MET A 405 -20.35 2.72 2.54
CA MET A 405 -20.49 3.77 1.51
C MET A 405 -20.66 3.16 0.11
N TYR A 406 -19.85 2.16 -0.21
CA TYR A 406 -19.96 1.48 -1.48
C TYR A 406 -21.24 0.66 -1.59
N ALA A 407 -21.66 -0.04 -0.52
CA ALA A 407 -22.92 -0.78 -0.48
C ALA A 407 -24.11 0.12 -0.86
N LYS A 408 -24.16 1.35 -0.31
CA LYS A 408 -25.13 2.38 -0.70
C LYS A 408 -25.06 2.72 -2.19
N LYS A 409 -23.86 2.83 -2.76
CA LYS A 409 -23.65 3.16 -4.18
C LYS A 409 -24.12 2.06 -5.13
N ILE A 410 -23.91 0.80 -4.77
CA ILE A 410 -24.31 -0.34 -5.61
C ILE A 410 -25.74 -0.82 -5.37
N GLY A 411 -26.50 -0.15 -4.48
CA GLY A 411 -27.89 -0.46 -4.19
C GLY A 411 -28.09 -1.61 -3.20
N ASP A 412 -27.06 -2.02 -2.46
CA ASP A 412 -27.19 -3.02 -1.41
C ASP A 412 -27.81 -2.41 -0.14
N MET A 413 -29.12 -2.60 0.03
CA MET A 413 -29.92 -2.01 1.09
C MET A 413 -29.50 -2.39 2.51
N ASP A 414 -28.67 -3.42 2.70
CA ASP A 414 -28.12 -3.76 4.02
C ASP A 414 -27.31 -2.61 4.63
N TYR A 415 -26.82 -1.66 3.83
CA TYR A 415 -26.09 -0.49 4.34
C TYR A 415 -26.88 0.29 5.42
N LYS A 416 -28.21 0.38 5.28
CA LYS A 416 -29.08 1.12 6.19
C LYS A 416 -29.10 0.53 7.60
N LYS A 417 -28.84 -0.77 7.73
CA LYS A 417 -28.75 -1.44 9.03
C LYS A 417 -27.57 -0.92 9.86
N PHE A 418 -26.52 -0.45 9.19
CA PHE A 418 -25.27 -0.01 9.81
C PHE A 418 -25.26 1.49 10.08
N ASP A 419 -25.59 2.29 9.08
CA ASP A 419 -25.55 3.75 9.14
C ASP A 419 -26.39 4.35 7.99
N GLU A 420 -27.50 5.02 8.33
CA GLU A 420 -28.41 5.63 7.34
C GLU A 420 -27.88 6.99 6.84
N ASP A 421 -27.16 7.71 7.70
CA ASP A 421 -26.69 9.08 7.50
C ASP A 421 -25.22 9.14 7.03
N ILE A 422 -24.74 8.04 6.44
CA ILE A 422 -23.36 7.94 5.97
C ILE A 422 -22.99 9.13 5.09
N PRO A 423 -21.95 9.89 5.47
CA PRO A 423 -21.56 11.10 4.76
C PRO A 423 -21.03 10.78 3.37
N PHE A 424 -21.20 11.73 2.47
CA PHE A 424 -20.68 11.65 1.11
C PHE A 424 -19.15 11.74 1.09
N SER A 425 -18.49 10.90 0.28
CA SER A 425 -17.04 10.95 0.06
C SER A 425 -16.77 11.19 -1.42
N ASN A 426 -16.35 12.41 -1.76
CA ASN A 426 -15.91 12.78 -3.11
C ASN A 426 -14.84 11.82 -3.64
N HIS A 427 -14.02 11.27 -2.75
CA HIS A 427 -12.96 10.37 -3.15
C HIS A 427 -13.50 8.99 -3.57
N ILE A 428 -14.41 8.39 -2.80
CA ILE A 428 -15.02 7.11 -3.17
C ILE A 428 -15.80 7.26 -4.49
N GLU A 429 -16.46 8.39 -4.71
CA GLU A 429 -17.13 8.70 -5.99
C GLU A 429 -16.15 8.76 -7.16
N MET A 430 -15.04 9.48 -6.98
CA MET A 430 -14.01 9.58 -8.00
C MET A 430 -13.40 8.20 -8.28
N GLU A 431 -13.10 7.40 -7.24
CA GLU A 431 -12.55 6.06 -7.40
C GLU A 431 -13.55 5.11 -8.08
N PHE A 432 -14.82 5.14 -7.68
CA PHE A 432 -15.91 4.42 -8.34
C PHE A 432 -15.99 4.77 -9.83
N SER A 433 -15.98 6.08 -10.15
CA SER A 433 -16.06 6.58 -11.52
C SER A 433 -14.83 6.18 -12.35
N ASN A 434 -13.63 6.32 -11.81
CA ASN A 434 -12.38 5.95 -12.48
C ASN A 434 -12.34 4.45 -12.81
N GLN A 435 -12.76 3.60 -11.87
CA GLN A 435 -12.79 2.16 -12.09
C GLN A 435 -13.89 1.75 -13.08
N LEU A 436 -15.05 2.41 -13.02
CA LEU A 436 -16.12 2.24 -14.01
C LEU A 436 -15.62 2.58 -15.42
N ASP A 437 -14.99 3.74 -15.58
CA ASP A 437 -14.41 4.20 -16.85
C ASP A 437 -13.34 3.26 -17.39
N HIS A 438 -12.44 2.80 -16.50
CA HIS A 438 -11.40 1.85 -16.86
C HIS A 438 -12.00 0.55 -17.42
N ARG A 439 -13.01 -0.02 -16.73
CA ARG A 439 -13.64 -1.27 -17.16
C ARG A 439 -14.53 -1.10 -18.39
N ILE A 440 -15.21 0.04 -18.57
CA ILE A 440 -15.94 0.35 -19.82
C ILE A 440 -14.96 0.32 -21.01
N LYS A 441 -13.77 0.92 -20.85
CA LYS A 441 -12.71 0.89 -21.87
C LYS A 441 -12.14 -0.51 -22.10
N GLU A 442 -12.10 -1.36 -21.08
CA GLU A 442 -11.70 -2.76 -21.26
C GLU A 442 -12.75 -3.57 -22.02
N TYR A 443 -14.04 -3.48 -21.64
CA TYR A 443 -15.12 -4.22 -22.31
C TYR A 443 -15.28 -3.82 -23.78
N SER A 444 -15.08 -2.54 -24.11
CA SER A 444 -15.12 -2.09 -25.50
C SER A 444 -13.98 -2.69 -26.34
N LYS A 445 -12.79 -2.89 -25.77
CA LYS A 445 -11.68 -3.59 -26.45
C LYS A 445 -12.00 -5.07 -26.68
N ILE A 446 -12.60 -5.75 -25.71
CA ILE A 446 -12.97 -7.16 -25.85
C ILE A 446 -14.01 -7.34 -26.97
N LYS A 447 -15.03 -6.46 -27.03
CA LYS A 447 -16.04 -6.47 -28.11
C LYS A 447 -15.48 -6.17 -29.51
N GLN A 448 -14.34 -5.49 -29.61
CA GLN A 448 -13.69 -5.23 -30.90
C GLN A 448 -12.84 -6.41 -31.37
N LEU A 449 -12.51 -7.35 -30.48
CA LEU A 449 -11.69 -8.53 -30.75
C LEU A 449 -12.52 -9.81 -30.93
N SER A 450 -13.80 -9.77 -30.58
CA SER A 450 -14.82 -10.82 -30.78
C SER A 450 -15.65 -10.54 -32.02
#